data_AF-A0AA35U0B8-F1
#
_entry.id   AF-A0AA35U0B8-F1
#
_cell.length_a   1.000
_cell.length_b   1.000
_cell.length_c   1.000
_cell.angle_alpha   90.00
_cell.angle_beta   90.00
_cell.angle_gamma   90.00
#
_symmetry.space_group_name_H-M   'P 1'
#
loop_
_entity.id
_entity.type
_entity.pdbx_description
1 polymer ?
#
loop_
_entity_poly.entity_id
_entity_poly.type
_entity_poly.pdbx_seq_one_letter_code
_entity_poly.pdbx_strand_id
1 'polypeptide(L)'
;MASSYLRLSAKFYGTGESCLFTFDEDDKLEVFPWTGLNSYFIKGNTDSIVIGSGDGHFGLWLDEDFLHGSSFNCETYGNRPLATTEDFLCTGVEAWGFGRGNP
;
A
#
# COMPACT_ATOMS: atom_id res chain seq x y z
N MET A 1 -5.57 -1.61 -2.27
CA MET A 1 -6.82 -1.66 -1.47
C MET A 1 -6.47 -1.94 0.00
N ALA A 2 -6.99 -1.14 0.92
CA ALA A 2 -6.80 -1.33 2.35
C ALA A 2 -8.08 -1.91 2.99
N SER A 3 -7.94 -2.97 3.79
CA SER A 3 -9.04 -3.61 4.54
C SER A 3 -9.55 -2.81 5.75
N SER A 4 -8.92 -1.66 6.04
CA SER A 4 -9.23 -0.84 7.20
C SER A 4 -8.95 0.62 6.91
N TYR A 5 -9.64 1.53 7.60
CA TYR A 5 -9.30 2.95 7.56
C TYR A 5 -7.86 3.19 7.99
N LEU A 6 -7.19 4.08 7.26
CA LEU A 6 -5.86 4.55 7.60
C LEU A 6 -5.91 5.26 8.96
N ARG A 7 -5.00 4.87 9.85
CA ARG A 7 -4.84 5.44 11.19
C ARG A 7 -3.39 5.37 11.64
N LEU A 8 -3.04 6.28 12.53
CA LEU A 8 -1.76 6.26 13.24
C LEU A 8 -1.67 5.00 14.10
N SER A 9 -0.59 4.24 13.94
CA SER A 9 -0.36 3.01 14.69
C SER A 9 1.12 2.66 14.75
N ALA A 10 1.60 2.38 15.97
CA ALA A 10 2.96 1.87 16.17
C ALA A 10 3.14 0.43 15.61
N LYS A 11 2.05 -0.30 15.39
CA LYS A 11 2.03 -1.69 14.90
C LYS A 11 1.30 -1.80 13.56
N PHE A 12 1.64 -2.83 12.78
CA PHE A 12 0.85 -3.17 11.60
C PHE A 12 -0.58 -3.57 11.97
N TYR A 13 -1.54 -3.23 11.11
CA TYR A 13 -2.96 -3.58 11.23
C TYR A 13 -3.58 -3.86 9.87
N GLY A 14 -4.82 -4.35 9.87
CA GLY A 14 -5.56 -4.76 8.68
C GLY A 14 -5.78 -6.27 8.64
N THR A 15 -6.37 -6.74 7.56
CA THR A 15 -6.65 -8.16 7.26
C THR A 15 -6.08 -8.54 5.89
N GLY A 16 -6.09 -9.84 5.62
CA GLY A 16 -5.69 -10.43 4.34
C GLY A 16 -6.59 -10.07 3.15
N GLU A 17 -7.69 -9.33 3.37
CA GLU A 17 -8.51 -8.77 2.29
C GLU A 17 -7.84 -7.55 1.61
N SER A 18 -6.75 -7.06 2.18
CA SER A 18 -5.94 -6.00 1.58
C SER A 18 -5.13 -6.54 0.40
N CYS A 19 -4.89 -5.72 -0.61
CA CYS A 19 -4.04 -6.05 -1.75
C CYS A 19 -3.33 -4.80 -2.30
N LEU A 20 -2.26 -4.99 -3.05
CA LEU A 20 -1.68 -3.95 -3.90
C LEU A 20 -2.12 -4.18 -5.36
N PHE A 21 -2.07 -3.14 -6.17
CA PHE A 21 -2.29 -3.25 -7.61
C PHE A 21 -1.55 -2.14 -8.33
N THR A 22 -1.29 -2.34 -9.62
CA THR A 22 -0.76 -1.31 -10.53
C THR A 22 -1.29 -1.53 -11.94
N PHE A 23 -1.07 -0.55 -12.82
CA PHE A 23 -1.27 -0.68 -14.25
C PHE A 23 0.10 -0.70 -14.94
N ASP A 24 0.32 -1.62 -15.86
CA ASP A 24 1.56 -1.66 -16.66
C ASP A 24 1.55 -0.62 -17.79
N GLU A 25 2.61 -0.61 -18.61
CA GLU A 25 2.76 0.32 -19.74
C GLU A 25 1.68 0.15 -20.83
N ASP A 26 0.95 -0.97 -20.83
CA ASP A 26 -0.16 -1.27 -21.74
C ASP A 26 -1.54 -1.02 -21.09
N ASP A 27 -1.59 -0.28 -19.98
CA ASP A 27 -2.79 -0.06 -19.15
C ASP A 27 -3.45 -1.37 -18.64
N LYS A 28 -2.69 -2.46 -18.50
CA LYS A 28 -3.21 -3.72 -17.96
C LYS A 28 -3.11 -3.72 -16.44
N LEU A 29 -4.24 -4.01 -15.81
CA LEU A 29 -4.33 -4.17 -14.36
C LEU A 29 -3.59 -5.43 -13.89
N GLU A 30 -2.66 -5.24 -12.95
CA GLU A 30 -2.00 -6.30 -12.20
C GLU A 30 -2.37 -6.19 -10.73
N VAL A 31 -2.86 -7.28 -10.12
CA VAL A 31 -3.31 -7.32 -8.72
C VAL A 31 -2.44 -8.28 -7.91
N PHE A 32 -1.96 -7.81 -6.77
CA PHE A 32 -1.11 -8.54 -5.84
C PHE A 32 -1.86 -8.81 -4.54
N PRO A 33 -2.53 -9.97 -4.42
CA PRO A 33 -3.23 -10.36 -3.20
C PRO A 33 -2.25 -10.72 -2.08
N TRP A 34 -2.75 -10.81 -0.86
CA TRP A 34 -1.95 -11.28 0.27
C TRP A 34 -1.38 -12.69 0.02
N THR A 35 -0.08 -12.86 0.29
CA THR A 35 0.64 -14.13 0.09
C THR A 35 0.38 -15.17 1.18
N GLY A 36 -0.11 -14.75 2.36
CA GLY A 36 -0.21 -15.60 3.55
C GLY A 36 1.05 -15.62 4.42
N LEU A 37 2.17 -15.00 4.01
CA LEU A 37 3.46 -15.15 4.69
C LEU A 37 3.59 -14.35 6.00
N ASN A 38 2.99 -13.15 6.06
CA ASN A 38 3.00 -12.31 7.25
C ASN A 38 1.71 -11.45 7.33
N SER A 39 1.52 -10.68 8.40
CA SER A 39 0.34 -9.80 8.57
C SER A 39 0.70 -8.31 8.60
N TYR A 40 1.74 -7.92 7.86
CA TYR A 40 2.26 -6.55 7.85
C TYR A 40 1.55 -5.67 6.81
N PHE A 41 0.21 -5.59 6.91
CA PHE A 41 -0.62 -4.98 5.87
C PHE A 41 -0.50 -3.46 5.81
N ILE A 42 -0.75 -2.75 6.92
CA ILE A 42 -0.78 -1.29 6.94
C ILE A 42 -0.11 -0.80 8.22
N LYS A 43 0.74 0.22 8.11
CA LYS A 43 1.30 0.96 9.24
C LYS A 43 1.40 2.42 8.85
N GLY A 44 0.88 3.31 9.69
CA GLY A 44 0.99 4.76 9.47
C GLY A 44 1.53 5.43 10.73
N ASN A 45 2.43 6.39 10.56
CA ASN A 45 2.82 7.35 11.59
C ASN A 45 2.60 8.77 11.06
N THR A 46 3.07 9.78 11.78
CA THR A 46 2.94 11.18 11.35
C THR A 46 3.71 11.47 10.07
N ASP A 47 4.77 10.70 9.82
CA ASP A 47 5.77 11.01 8.80
C ASP A 47 5.53 10.21 7.51
N SER A 48 4.70 9.16 7.57
CA SER A 48 4.49 8.25 6.45
C SER A 48 3.30 7.28 6.61
N ILE A 49 2.91 6.70 5.48
CA ILE A 49 2.04 5.53 5.40
C ILE A 49 2.75 4.41 4.63
N VAL A 50 2.74 3.21 5.21
CA VAL A 50 3.24 1.96 4.61
C VAL A 50 2.08 1.01 4.36
N ILE A 51 2.06 0.40 3.18
CA ILE A 51 1.17 -0.70 2.80
C ILE A 51 2.00 -1.88 2.31
N GLY A 52 1.97 -2.99 3.05
CA GLY A 52 2.76 -4.19 2.81
C GLY A 52 4.20 -4.01 3.26
N SER A 53 4.76 -5.02 3.92
CA SER A 53 6.17 -5.01 4.33
C SER A 53 6.71 -6.42 4.54
N GLY A 54 8.02 -6.57 4.41
CA GLY A 54 8.70 -7.84 4.60
C GLY A 54 10.17 -7.66 4.25
N ASP A 55 11.05 -8.35 4.97
CA ASP A 55 12.50 -8.31 4.75
C ASP A 55 13.08 -6.89 4.62
N GLY A 56 12.66 -5.96 5.49
CA GLY A 56 13.16 -4.59 5.52
C GLY A 56 12.61 -3.64 4.44
N HIS A 57 11.81 -4.14 3.49
CA HIS A 57 11.20 -3.34 2.42
C HIS A 57 9.70 -3.14 2.62
N PHE A 58 9.12 -2.25 1.80
CA PHE A 58 7.70 -1.90 1.80
C PHE A 58 7.12 -2.01 0.39
N GLY A 59 5.91 -2.56 0.30
CA GLY A 59 5.21 -2.70 -0.97
C GLY A 59 4.81 -1.34 -1.55
N LEU A 60 4.34 -0.46 -0.69
CA LEU A 60 4.10 0.96 -0.99
C LEU A 60 4.39 1.78 0.27
N TRP A 61 5.14 2.85 0.10
CA TRP A 61 5.39 3.88 1.10
C TRP A 61 5.07 5.24 0.50
N LEU A 62 4.47 6.11 1.31
CA LEU A 62 4.21 7.52 0.99
C LEU A 62 4.64 8.37 2.18
N ASP A 63 5.23 9.54 1.93
CA ASP A 63 5.61 10.53 2.94
C ASP A 63 4.40 11.28 3.54
N GLU A 64 4.68 12.16 4.51
CA GLU A 64 3.67 12.95 5.23
C GLU A 64 2.88 13.91 4.35
N ASP A 65 3.52 14.41 3.29
CA ASP A 65 2.92 15.36 2.33
C ASP A 65 2.27 14.66 1.13
N PHE A 66 2.35 13.33 1.07
CA PHE A 66 1.92 12.50 -0.07
C PHE A 66 2.52 12.96 -1.41
N LEU A 67 3.75 13.46 -1.38
CA LEU A 67 4.49 13.95 -2.54
C LEU A 67 5.51 12.90 -3.01
N HIS A 68 6.25 12.30 -2.07
CA HIS A 68 7.24 11.28 -2.38
C HIS A 68 6.68 9.91 -2.03
N GLY A 69 6.91 8.96 -2.93
CA GLY A 69 6.56 7.57 -2.70
C GLY A 69 7.69 6.65 -3.12
N SER A 70 7.69 5.47 -2.50
CA SER A 70 8.58 4.39 -2.87
C SER A 70 7.84 3.06 -2.87
N SER A 71 8.25 2.15 -3.74
CA SER A 71 7.66 0.81 -3.87
C SER A 71 8.72 -0.22 -4.20
N PHE A 72 8.77 -1.27 -3.38
CA PHE A 72 9.69 -2.39 -3.53
C PHE A 72 8.91 -3.70 -3.57
N ASN A 73 9.61 -4.79 -3.85
CA ASN A 73 9.08 -6.10 -3.52
C ASN A 73 8.91 -6.26 -2.01
N CYS A 74 7.80 -6.87 -1.59
CA CYS A 74 7.58 -7.20 -0.19
C CYS A 74 6.96 -8.59 -0.03
N GLU A 75 7.25 -9.26 1.08
CA GLU A 75 6.72 -10.59 1.38
C GLU A 75 5.19 -10.60 1.55
N THR A 76 4.58 -9.51 2.04
CA THR A 76 3.12 -9.47 2.30
C THR A 76 2.31 -9.69 1.02
N TYR A 77 2.75 -9.12 -0.11
CA TYR A 77 1.99 -9.15 -1.37
C TYR A 77 2.73 -9.81 -2.53
N GLY A 78 4.04 -10.07 -2.40
CA GLY A 78 4.85 -10.62 -3.48
C GLY A 78 4.86 -9.72 -4.73
N ASN A 79 4.59 -8.42 -4.57
CA ASN A 79 4.51 -7.47 -5.67
C ASN A 79 5.90 -7.15 -6.22
N ARG A 80 6.00 -6.78 -7.49
CA ARG A 80 7.16 -6.02 -7.99
C ARG A 80 7.04 -4.53 -7.58
N PRO A 81 8.07 -3.69 -7.76
CA PRO A 81 7.90 -2.24 -7.73
C PRO A 81 6.69 -1.82 -8.58
N LEU A 82 5.81 -1.01 -7.97
CA LEU A 82 4.52 -0.67 -8.55
C LEU A 82 4.62 0.43 -9.63
N ALA A 83 5.69 1.21 -9.62
CA ALA A 83 6.01 2.22 -10.62
C ALA A 83 7.20 1.78 -11.49
N THR A 84 7.52 2.56 -12.53
CA THR A 84 8.66 2.32 -13.42
C THR A 84 10.00 2.35 -12.68
N THR A 85 10.08 3.11 -11.59
CA THR A 85 11.21 3.20 -10.66
C THR A 85 10.75 2.93 -9.24
N GLU A 86 11.67 2.53 -8.37
CA GLU A 86 11.37 2.27 -6.96
C GLU A 86 10.89 3.54 -6.25
N ASP A 87 11.55 4.67 -6.49
CA ASP A 87 11.14 5.99 -6.01
C ASP A 87 10.35 6.76 -7.08
N PHE A 88 9.32 7.48 -6.66
CA PHE A 88 8.45 8.27 -7.55
C PHE A 88 7.86 9.50 -6.86
N LEU A 89 7.41 10.45 -7.67
CA LEU A 89 6.63 11.60 -7.23
C LEU A 89 5.14 11.36 -7.49
N CYS A 90 4.31 11.66 -6.49
CA CYS A 90 2.88 11.63 -6.61
C CYS A 90 2.36 12.92 -7.23
N THR A 91 1.67 12.80 -8.37
CA THR A 91 0.93 13.92 -8.96
C THR A 91 -0.40 14.16 -8.24
N GLY A 92 -0.99 13.11 -7.67
CA GLY A 92 -2.22 13.17 -6.89
C GLY A 92 -2.48 11.83 -6.20
N VAL A 93 -3.17 11.89 -5.06
CA VAL A 93 -3.57 10.73 -4.27
C VAL A 93 -5.07 10.79 -4.01
N GLU A 94 -5.77 9.71 -4.32
CA GLU A 94 -7.21 9.59 -4.11
C GLU A 94 -7.51 8.45 -3.13
N ALA A 95 -8.42 8.70 -2.19
CA ALA A 95 -8.88 7.72 -1.22
C ALA A 95 -10.40 7.53 -1.35
N TRP A 96 -10.79 6.35 -1.81
CA TRP A 96 -12.19 5.97 -2.04
C TRP A 96 -12.67 5.03 -0.93
N GLY A 97 -13.65 5.46 -0.14
CA GLY A 97 -14.22 4.69 0.95
C GLY A 97 -15.61 4.15 0.62
N PHE A 98 -15.84 2.87 0.89
CA PHE A 98 -17.16 2.23 0.73
C PHE A 98 -17.69 1.85 2.11
N GLY A 99 -18.45 2.75 2.73
CA GLY A 99 -19.23 2.45 3.93
C GLY A 99 -20.67 2.10 3.57
N ARG A 100 -21.38 1.39 4.44
CA ARG A 100 -22.84 1.58 4.47
C ARG A 100 -23.05 3.05 4.84
N GLY A 101 -23.75 3.81 4.00
CA GLY A 101 -24.21 5.13 4.39
C GLY A 101 -24.84 5.03 5.77
N ASN A 102 -24.38 5.84 6.71
CA ASN A 102 -25.05 5.97 7.99
C ASN A 102 -26.47 6.50 7.65
N PRO A 103 -27.57 5.81 8.00
CA PRO A 103 -28.89 6.43 7.92
C PRO A 103 -28.97 7.69 8.79
#